data_AF-A0A660NGE8-F1
#
_entry.id   AF-A0A660NGE8-F1
#
_cell.length_a   1.000
_cell.length_b   1.000
_cell.length_c   1.000
_cell.angle_alpha   90.00
_cell.angle_beta   90.00
_cell.angle_gamma   90.00
#
_symmetry.space_group_name_H-M   'P 1'
#
loop_
_entity.id
_entity.type
_entity.pdbx_description
1 polymer ?
#
loop_
_entity_poly.entity_id
_entity_poly.type
_entity_poly.pdbx_seq_one_letter_code
_entity_poly.pdbx_strand_id
1 'polypeptide(L)'
;MTDMHSGPRWLVASGNPGKLRELQAMLAPRGVQLVSQKALGIADAEEPWPTFVENALAKARHGARASGLPTLADDSGLCVPALGGAPGVRSARFALDVITDPARRAALQTGGREALDAENIVQLLAQCRALQAHGGACVPGEAVLGAQVPGASVPEAHVPDAHVSDAHAAGGTVTLATDSGTGVRAYFYSVLVWLASADDPRPLIAEGIWWGTLLPAPQGEGGFGYDPIFRPDGFDCSSAELTPTQKNAISHRHRAMVRLQALLDEVAAGGLAAAGTACSVHRG
;
A
#
# COMPACT_ATOMS: atom_id res chain seq x y z
N MET A 1 27.64 -25.89 15.56
CA MET A 1 27.08 -25.26 14.35
C MET A 1 25.57 -25.28 14.50
N THR A 2 25.01 -24.22 15.07
CA THR A 2 23.56 -24.06 15.26
C THR A 2 22.96 -23.73 13.90
N ASP A 3 21.96 -24.49 13.49
CA ASP A 3 21.35 -24.44 12.17
C ASP A 3 20.70 -23.06 11.91
N MET A 4 21.28 -22.27 11.01
CA MET A 4 20.76 -20.95 10.60
C MET A 4 19.40 -21.03 9.87
N HIS A 5 18.82 -22.23 9.71
CA HIS A 5 17.53 -22.46 9.04
C HIS A 5 16.33 -22.65 9.98
N SER A 6 16.44 -22.33 11.26
CA SER A 6 15.42 -22.66 12.28
C SER A 6 14.47 -21.51 12.69
N GLY A 7 14.46 -20.40 11.96
CA GLY A 7 13.56 -19.26 12.23
C GLY A 7 12.09 -19.49 11.82
N PRO A 8 11.14 -18.76 12.41
CA PRO A 8 9.73 -18.86 12.03
C PRO A 8 9.53 -18.46 10.56
N ARG A 9 8.66 -19.19 9.86
CA ARG A 9 8.34 -18.95 8.44
C ARG A 9 7.10 -18.08 8.32
N TRP A 10 7.19 -16.98 7.59
CA TRP A 10 6.05 -16.12 7.26
C TRP A 10 5.81 -16.10 5.76
N LEU A 11 4.55 -16.07 5.36
CA LEU A 11 4.18 -15.74 4.00
C LEU A 11 4.26 -14.22 3.79
N VAL A 12 4.74 -13.81 2.62
CA VAL A 12 4.54 -12.46 2.09
C VAL A 12 3.47 -12.53 1.01
N ALA A 13 2.29 -11.98 1.29
CA ALA A 13 1.16 -11.87 0.37
C ALA A 13 1.35 -10.67 -0.58
N SER A 14 2.37 -10.77 -1.42
CA SER A 14 2.60 -9.86 -2.53
C SER A 14 3.20 -10.58 -3.74
N GLY A 15 2.64 -10.32 -4.93
CA GLY A 15 3.23 -10.71 -6.21
C GLY A 15 4.35 -9.78 -6.70
N ASN A 16 4.62 -8.65 -6.03
CA ASN A 16 5.59 -7.66 -6.50
C ASN A 16 7.03 -8.01 -6.06
N PRO A 17 7.96 -8.28 -6.99
CA PRO A 17 9.33 -8.67 -6.66
C PRO A 17 10.16 -7.54 -6.04
N GLY A 18 9.85 -6.27 -6.33
CA GLY A 18 10.48 -5.12 -5.68
C GLY A 18 10.11 -5.05 -4.20
N LYS A 19 8.81 -5.18 -3.89
CA LYS A 19 8.31 -5.21 -2.50
C LYS A 19 8.93 -6.35 -1.69
N LEU A 20 8.97 -7.55 -2.26
CA LEU A 20 9.53 -8.72 -1.58
C LEU A 20 11.01 -8.49 -1.19
N ARG A 21 11.81 -7.94 -2.09
CA ARG A 21 13.23 -7.60 -1.80
C ARG A 21 13.36 -6.59 -0.67
N GLU A 22 12.56 -5.52 -0.69
CA GLU A 22 12.57 -4.50 0.37
C GLU A 22 12.15 -5.10 1.73
N LEU A 23 11.06 -5.86 1.78
CA LEU A 23 10.56 -6.49 3.02
C LEU A 23 11.54 -7.52 3.58
N GLN A 24 12.17 -8.32 2.72
CA GLN A 24 13.16 -9.31 3.13
C GLN A 24 14.40 -8.66 3.74
N ALA A 25 14.89 -7.57 3.15
CA ALA A 25 16.01 -6.82 3.71
C ALA A 25 15.68 -6.23 5.09
N MET A 26 14.46 -5.70 5.27
CA MET A 26 14.07 -5.06 6.53
C MET A 26 13.78 -6.07 7.65
N LEU A 27 13.32 -7.29 7.34
CA LEU A 27 13.01 -8.33 8.33
C LEU A 27 14.17 -9.29 8.61
N ALA A 28 15.25 -9.24 7.82
CA ALA A 28 16.43 -10.08 8.02
C ALA A 28 16.98 -10.05 9.47
N PRO A 29 17.04 -8.90 10.18
CA PRO A 29 17.52 -8.87 11.58
C PRO A 29 16.67 -9.66 12.57
N ARG A 30 15.39 -9.96 12.26
CA ARG A 30 14.52 -10.77 13.10
C ARG A 30 14.71 -12.28 12.92
N GLY A 31 15.52 -12.71 11.96
CA GLY A 31 15.71 -14.13 11.66
C GLY A 31 14.46 -14.84 11.12
N VAL A 32 13.46 -14.09 10.65
CA VAL A 32 12.25 -14.64 10.03
C VAL A 32 12.56 -15.10 8.61
N GLN A 33 12.07 -16.27 8.24
CA GLN A 33 12.14 -16.77 6.88
C GLN A 33 10.90 -16.35 6.08
N LEU A 34 11.07 -15.48 5.10
CA LEU A 34 9.98 -15.06 4.22
C LEU A 34 9.80 -16.02 3.05
N VAL A 35 8.57 -16.48 2.85
CA VAL A 35 8.14 -17.29 1.72
C VAL A 35 7.22 -16.41 0.86
N SER A 36 7.45 -16.35 -0.45
CA SER A 36 6.55 -15.60 -1.34
C SER A 36 5.30 -16.41 -1.69
N GLN A 37 4.16 -15.75 -1.88
CA GLN A 37 2.94 -16.41 -2.38
C GLN A 37 3.16 -17.13 -3.72
N LYS A 38 4.02 -16.59 -4.59
CA LYS A 38 4.35 -17.18 -5.88
C LYS A 38 5.10 -18.51 -5.72
N ALA A 39 6.00 -18.61 -4.75
CA ALA A 39 6.72 -19.85 -4.46
C ALA A 39 5.79 -20.97 -3.97
N LEU A 40 4.62 -20.62 -3.41
CA LEU A 40 3.61 -21.58 -2.98
C LEU A 40 2.49 -21.79 -4.00
N GLY A 41 2.56 -21.16 -5.18
CA GLY A 41 1.49 -21.24 -6.19
C GLY A 41 0.17 -20.60 -5.76
N ILE A 42 0.21 -19.66 -4.80
CA ILE A 42 -0.98 -18.96 -4.30
C ILE A 42 -1.31 -17.81 -5.25
N ALA A 43 -2.54 -17.82 -5.77
CA ALA A 43 -3.07 -16.75 -6.62
C ALA A 43 -3.20 -15.42 -5.87
N ASP A 44 -3.24 -14.31 -6.61
CA ASP A 44 -3.47 -12.98 -6.03
C ASP A 44 -4.86 -12.90 -5.38
N ALA A 45 -4.95 -12.16 -4.27
CA ALA A 45 -6.23 -11.84 -3.66
C ALA A 45 -6.96 -10.75 -4.46
N GLU A 46 -8.29 -10.73 -4.37
CA GLU A 46 -9.07 -9.61 -4.89
C GLU A 46 -8.83 -8.36 -4.03
N GLU A 47 -8.70 -7.20 -4.70
CA GLU A 47 -8.51 -5.88 -4.09
C GLU A 47 -9.63 -4.92 -4.51
N PRO A 48 -10.91 -5.21 -4.19
CA PRO A 48 -12.04 -4.38 -4.63
C PRO A 48 -12.19 -3.12 -3.79
N TRP A 49 -11.45 -2.99 -2.69
CA TRP A 49 -11.71 -2.01 -1.65
C TRP A 49 -11.08 -0.65 -1.98
N PRO A 50 -11.74 0.46 -1.60
CA PRO A 50 -11.27 1.80 -1.89
C PRO A 50 -10.13 2.25 -0.96
N THR A 51 -9.82 1.49 0.10
CA THR A 51 -8.75 1.84 1.04
C THR A 51 -7.59 0.83 1.02
N PHE A 52 -6.39 1.33 1.32
CA PHE A 52 -5.19 0.50 1.38
C PHE A 52 -5.27 -0.55 2.49
N VAL A 53 -5.83 -0.18 3.65
CA VAL A 53 -5.90 -1.08 4.81
C VAL A 53 -6.81 -2.28 4.56
N GLU A 54 -7.96 -2.07 3.90
CA GLU A 54 -8.87 -3.15 3.52
C GLU A 54 -8.22 -4.11 2.51
N ASN A 55 -7.53 -3.58 1.50
CA ASN A 55 -6.81 -4.40 0.52
C ASN A 55 -5.64 -5.18 1.16
N ALA A 56 -4.88 -4.55 2.06
CA ALA A 56 -3.81 -5.24 2.80
C ALA A 56 -4.36 -6.36 3.70
N LEU A 57 -5.47 -6.12 4.41
CA LEU A 57 -6.16 -7.13 5.21
C LEU A 57 -6.67 -8.29 4.35
N ALA A 58 -7.30 -7.99 3.21
CA ALA A 58 -7.79 -9.00 2.27
C ALA A 58 -6.66 -9.90 1.76
N LYS A 59 -5.53 -9.29 1.34
CA LYS A 59 -4.31 -10.01 0.93
C LYS A 59 -3.76 -10.88 2.06
N ALA A 60 -3.62 -10.34 3.26
CA ALA A 60 -3.06 -11.08 4.40
C ALA A 60 -3.94 -12.28 4.75
N ARG A 61 -5.27 -12.11 4.82
CA ARG A 61 -6.21 -13.19 5.13
C ARG A 61 -6.22 -14.27 4.05
N HIS A 62 -6.24 -13.87 2.77
CA HIS A 62 -6.16 -14.80 1.65
C HIS A 62 -4.89 -15.65 1.71
N GLY A 63 -3.73 -14.99 1.88
CA GLY A 63 -2.45 -15.66 2.01
C GLY A 63 -2.39 -16.61 3.21
N ALA A 64 -2.88 -16.18 4.38
CA ALA A 64 -2.89 -16.99 5.59
C ALA A 64 -3.79 -18.22 5.44
N ARG A 65 -4.98 -18.08 4.82
CA ARG A 65 -5.88 -19.22 4.53
C ARG A 65 -5.25 -20.23 3.60
N ALA A 66 -4.62 -19.75 2.52
CA ALA A 66 -4.05 -20.62 1.50
C ALA A 66 -2.76 -21.33 1.96
N SER A 67 -1.94 -20.68 2.79
CA SER A 67 -0.64 -21.21 3.21
C SER A 67 -0.64 -21.88 4.58
N GLY A 68 -1.56 -21.53 5.47
CA GLY A 68 -1.52 -21.89 6.89
C GLY A 68 -0.39 -21.20 7.68
N LEU A 69 0.31 -20.23 7.09
CA LEU A 69 1.42 -19.51 7.73
C LEU A 69 0.96 -18.14 8.27
N PRO A 70 1.62 -17.62 9.32
CA PRO A 70 1.56 -16.20 9.62
C PRO A 70 1.91 -15.40 8.37
N THR A 71 1.12 -14.37 8.09
CA THR A 71 1.16 -13.70 6.79
C THR A 71 1.33 -12.21 6.96
N LEU A 72 2.34 -11.67 6.25
CA LEU A 72 2.56 -10.25 6.05
C LEU A 72 2.01 -9.84 4.69
N ALA A 73 1.17 -8.82 4.65
CA ALA A 73 0.76 -8.14 3.43
C ALA A 73 1.16 -6.67 3.46
N ASP A 74 1.35 -6.11 2.27
CA ASP A 74 1.61 -4.69 2.05
C ASP A 74 0.65 -4.18 0.98
N ASP A 75 -0.09 -3.12 1.31
CA ASP A 75 -0.74 -2.29 0.31
C ASP A 75 -0.20 -0.87 0.32
N SER A 76 0.13 -0.36 -0.86
CA SER A 76 0.90 0.87 -0.98
C SER A 76 0.60 1.60 -2.27
N GLY A 77 0.68 2.92 -2.25
CA GLY A 77 0.46 3.76 -3.42
C GLY A 77 1.00 5.17 -3.24
N LEU A 78 0.99 5.92 -4.33
CA LEU A 78 1.24 7.36 -4.34
C LEU A 78 -0.11 8.08 -4.23
N CYS A 79 -0.19 9.09 -3.38
CA CYS A 79 -1.36 9.93 -3.20
C CYS A 79 -1.00 11.38 -3.53
N VAL A 80 -1.76 11.99 -4.45
CA VAL A 80 -1.69 13.42 -4.76
C VAL A 80 -2.90 14.09 -4.16
N PRO A 81 -2.76 14.85 -3.06
CA PRO A 81 -3.93 15.40 -2.39
C PRO A 81 -4.73 16.39 -3.24
N ALA A 82 -4.04 17.13 -4.12
CA ALA A 82 -4.65 18.05 -5.06
C ALA A 82 -5.51 17.35 -6.15
N LEU A 83 -5.34 16.04 -6.31
CA LEU A 83 -6.16 15.18 -7.18
C LEU A 83 -7.12 14.29 -6.36
N GLY A 84 -7.49 14.72 -5.15
CA GLY A 84 -8.36 13.93 -4.26
C GLY A 84 -7.73 12.63 -3.78
N GLY A 85 -6.40 12.53 -3.77
CA GLY A 85 -5.66 11.33 -3.37
C GLY A 85 -5.31 10.38 -4.53
N ALA A 86 -5.71 10.68 -5.77
CA ALA A 86 -5.28 9.89 -6.93
C ALA A 86 -3.74 9.89 -7.09
N PRO A 87 -3.12 8.81 -7.60
CA PRO A 87 -3.75 7.57 -8.02
C PRO A 87 -4.21 6.65 -6.87
N GLY A 88 -3.71 6.83 -5.65
CA GLY A 88 -4.20 6.13 -4.45
C GLY A 88 -4.07 4.61 -4.58
N VAL A 89 -5.10 3.87 -4.17
CA VAL A 89 -5.18 2.39 -4.30
C VAL A 89 -5.06 1.90 -5.76
N ARG A 90 -5.27 2.78 -6.75
CA ARG A 90 -5.14 2.48 -8.17
C ARG A 90 -3.72 2.68 -8.71
N SER A 91 -2.75 3.04 -7.86
CA SER A 91 -1.35 3.31 -8.21
C SER A 91 -0.74 2.35 -9.22
N ALA A 92 -0.93 1.04 -9.06
CA ALA A 92 -0.31 0.04 -9.93
C ALA A 92 -0.96 -0.07 -11.32
N ARG A 93 -2.16 0.46 -11.51
CA ARG A 93 -3.01 0.27 -12.71
C ARG A 93 -3.63 1.58 -13.20
N PHE A 94 -3.09 2.71 -12.77
CA PHE A 94 -3.66 4.02 -13.00
C PHE A 94 -3.88 4.34 -14.48
N ALA A 95 -2.89 4.08 -15.33
CA ALA A 95 -3.01 4.23 -16.77
C ALA A 95 -4.10 3.33 -17.37
N LEU A 96 -4.29 2.12 -16.84
CA LEU A 96 -5.38 1.23 -17.25
C LEU A 96 -6.74 1.73 -16.77
N ASP A 97 -6.83 2.65 -15.82
CA ASP A 97 -8.11 3.23 -15.42
C ASP A 97 -8.43 4.49 -16.24
N VAL A 98 -7.39 5.25 -16.57
CA VAL A 98 -7.51 6.50 -17.33
C VAL A 98 -7.68 6.24 -18.83
N ILE A 99 -7.00 5.25 -19.39
CA ILE A 99 -7.04 4.96 -20.83
C ILE A 99 -8.26 4.08 -21.14
N THR A 100 -9.17 4.63 -21.95
CA THR A 100 -10.40 3.95 -22.38
C THR A 100 -10.25 3.18 -23.68
N ASP A 101 -9.26 3.52 -24.52
CA ASP A 101 -9.03 2.82 -25.79
C ASP A 101 -8.65 1.34 -25.58
N PRO A 102 -9.45 0.38 -26.09
CA PRO A 102 -9.22 -1.05 -25.82
C PRO A 102 -7.89 -1.59 -26.34
N ALA A 103 -7.45 -1.15 -27.53
CA ALA A 103 -6.21 -1.63 -28.13
C ALA A 103 -5.00 -1.16 -27.31
N ARG A 104 -5.01 0.10 -26.87
CA ARG A 104 -3.96 0.69 -26.05
C ARG A 104 -3.92 0.09 -24.65
N ARG A 105 -5.08 -0.22 -24.04
CA ARG A 105 -5.14 -0.99 -22.78
C ARG A 105 -4.53 -2.38 -22.92
N ALA A 106 -4.90 -3.11 -23.98
CA ALA A 106 -4.35 -4.44 -24.25
C ALA A 106 -2.83 -4.40 -24.45
N ALA A 107 -2.32 -3.39 -25.15
CA ALA A 107 -0.88 -3.18 -25.32
C ALA A 107 -0.16 -2.92 -23.98
N LEU A 108 -0.74 -2.13 -23.07
CA LEU A 108 -0.17 -1.90 -21.74
C LEU A 108 -0.17 -3.16 -20.86
N GLN A 109 -1.21 -3.98 -20.97
CA GLN A 109 -1.30 -5.24 -20.22
C GLN A 109 -0.25 -6.26 -20.67
N THR A 110 0.07 -6.29 -21.96
CA THR A 110 1.08 -7.22 -22.52
C THR A 110 2.50 -6.65 -22.52
N GLY A 111 2.66 -5.33 -22.45
CA GLY A 111 3.96 -4.64 -22.47
C GLY A 111 4.81 -4.77 -21.20
N GLY A 112 4.29 -5.41 -20.16
CA GLY A 112 5.00 -5.66 -18.91
C GLY A 112 4.97 -4.50 -17.91
N ARG A 113 5.59 -4.72 -16.75
CA ARG A 113 5.46 -3.82 -15.59
C ARG A 113 6.08 -2.45 -15.84
N GLU A 114 7.25 -2.40 -16.47
CA GLU A 114 7.99 -1.17 -16.72
C GLU A 114 7.25 -0.23 -17.69
N ALA A 115 6.70 -0.78 -18.79
CA ALA A 115 5.89 -0.01 -19.72
C ALA A 115 4.63 0.57 -19.05
N LEU A 116 3.97 -0.23 -18.20
CA LEU A 116 2.82 0.23 -17.43
C LEU A 116 3.20 1.31 -16.40
N ASP A 117 4.35 1.18 -15.72
CA ASP A 117 4.87 2.20 -14.79
C ASP A 117 5.17 3.52 -15.51
N ALA A 118 5.80 3.45 -16.69
CA ALA A 118 6.06 4.63 -17.51
C ALA A 118 4.76 5.32 -17.95
N GLU A 119 3.75 4.57 -18.39
CA GLU A 119 2.46 5.16 -18.77
C GLU A 119 1.69 5.70 -17.55
N ASN A 120 1.75 5.04 -16.39
CA ASN A 120 1.19 5.54 -15.14
C ASN A 120 1.74 6.93 -14.80
N ILE A 121 3.06 7.12 -14.94
CA ILE A 121 3.72 8.41 -14.75
C ILE A 121 3.20 9.44 -15.76
N VAL A 122 3.13 9.08 -17.05
CA VAL A 122 2.65 10.00 -18.11
C VAL A 122 1.24 10.50 -17.79
N GLN A 123 0.33 9.61 -17.45
CA GLN A 123 -1.07 9.97 -17.12
C GLN A 123 -1.15 10.83 -15.86
N LEU A 124 -0.37 10.52 -14.82
CA LEU A 124 -0.39 11.30 -13.58
C LEU A 124 0.12 12.72 -13.79
N LEU A 125 1.24 12.88 -14.50
CA LEU A 125 1.80 14.19 -14.80
C LEU A 125 0.87 15.02 -15.71
N ALA A 126 0.15 14.37 -16.64
CA ALA A 126 -0.85 15.05 -17.46
C ALA A 126 -1.99 15.64 -16.61
N GLN A 127 -2.52 14.87 -15.64
CA GLN A 127 -3.54 15.37 -14.72
C GLN A 127 -3.02 16.49 -13.82
N CYS A 128 -1.78 16.38 -13.33
CA CYS A 128 -1.14 17.43 -12.54
C CYS A 128 -1.01 18.75 -13.32
N ARG A 129 -0.56 18.68 -14.59
CA ARG A 129 -0.47 19.86 -15.46
C ARG A 129 -1.83 20.48 -15.75
N ALA A 130 -2.85 19.65 -15.99
CA ALA A 130 -4.22 20.12 -16.19
C ALA A 130 -4.71 20.89 -14.96
N LEU A 131 -4.51 20.36 -13.75
CA LEU A 131 -4.91 21.06 -12.52
C LEU A 131 -4.22 22.44 -12.37
N GLN A 132 -2.92 22.50 -12.65
CA GLN A 132 -2.15 23.75 -12.57
C GLN A 132 -2.63 24.80 -13.60
N ALA A 133 -3.02 24.38 -14.80
CA ALA A 133 -3.55 25.27 -15.83
C ALA A 133 -4.90 25.92 -15.45
N HIS A 134 -5.68 25.29 -14.56
CA HIS A 134 -6.99 25.78 -14.11
C HIS A 134 -6.93 26.52 -12.76
N GLY A 135 -5.75 27.00 -12.34
CA GLY A 135 -5.62 27.83 -11.13
C GLY A 135 -5.82 27.08 -9.81
N GLY A 136 -5.60 25.76 -9.78
CA GLY A 136 -5.74 24.96 -8.56
C GLY A 136 -7.17 24.69 -8.11
N ALA A 137 -8.18 25.11 -8.88
CA ALA A 137 -9.55 24.68 -8.67
C ALA A 137 -9.67 23.20 -9.02
N CYS A 138 -9.95 22.37 -8.02
CA CYS A 138 -10.37 20.99 -8.22
C CYS A 138 -11.61 21.02 -9.13
N VAL A 139 -11.49 20.49 -10.36
CA VAL A 139 -12.64 20.31 -11.24
C VAL A 139 -13.55 19.30 -10.53
N PRO A 140 -14.80 19.64 -10.13
CA PRO A 140 -15.69 18.69 -9.50
C PRO A 140 -15.81 17.45 -10.37
N GLY A 141 -15.56 16.29 -9.76
CA GLY A 141 -15.42 15.01 -10.43
C GLY A 141 -16.70 14.51 -11.09
N GLU A 142 -16.97 14.92 -12.32
CA GLU A 142 -17.89 14.21 -13.21
C GLU A 142 -17.20 13.28 -14.23
N ALA A 143 -15.87 13.13 -14.24
CA ALA A 143 -15.24 12.31 -15.28
C ALA A 143 -13.94 11.53 -14.92
N VAL A 144 -13.57 11.34 -13.65
CA VAL A 144 -12.30 10.61 -13.32
C VAL A 144 -12.49 9.33 -12.48
N LEU A 145 -13.69 9.01 -11.99
CA LEU A 145 -13.99 7.71 -11.38
C LEU A 145 -15.37 7.19 -11.83
N GLY A 146 -15.46 6.77 -13.09
CA GLY A 146 -16.58 5.98 -13.60
C GLY A 146 -16.45 4.51 -13.21
N ALA A 147 -16.50 4.21 -11.91
CA ALA A 147 -16.72 2.84 -11.43
C ALA A 147 -17.97 2.85 -10.55
N GLN A 148 -19.15 2.81 -11.19
CA GLN A 148 -20.36 2.38 -10.51
C GLN A 148 -20.13 0.92 -10.08
N VAL A 149 -20.09 0.69 -8.77
CA VAL A 149 -20.17 -0.65 -8.20
C VAL A 149 -21.63 -1.12 -8.38
N PRO A 150 -21.91 -2.19 -9.16
CA PRO A 150 -23.27 -2.70 -9.25
C PRO A 150 -23.59 -3.49 -7.98
N GLY A 151 -24.63 -3.05 -7.25
CA GLY A 151 -25.47 -3.90 -6.40
C GLY A 151 -24.80 -4.56 -5.19
N ALA A 152 -24.63 -3.80 -4.11
CA ALA A 152 -24.56 -4.37 -2.76
C ALA A 152 -25.69 -3.74 -1.93
N SER A 153 -26.86 -4.38 -1.93
CA SER A 153 -27.92 -4.08 -0.98
C SER A 153 -27.49 -4.60 0.40
N VAL A 154 -27.11 -3.68 1.30
CA VAL A 154 -26.96 -3.99 2.72
C VAL A 154 -28.36 -3.92 3.36
N PRO A 155 -28.83 -4.94 4.10
CA PRO A 155 -30.10 -4.85 4.80
C PRO A 155 -29.98 -3.84 5.96
N GLU A 156 -30.96 -2.92 6.05
CA GLU A 156 -31.09 -1.99 7.17
C GLU A 156 -31.28 -2.76 8.48
N ALA A 157 -30.28 -2.69 9.36
CA ALA A 157 -30.43 -3.08 10.76
C ALA A 157 -30.92 -1.85 11.54
N HIS A 158 -32.15 -1.93 12.04
CA HIS A 158 -32.77 -0.94 12.91
C HIS A 158 -32.00 -0.86 14.24
N VAL A 159 -31.34 0.28 14.48
CA VAL A 159 -30.75 0.62 15.78
C VAL A 159 -31.63 1.72 16.39
N PRO A 160 -32.12 1.56 17.64
CA PRO A 160 -33.05 2.52 18.23
C PRO A 160 -32.35 3.84 18.63
N ASP A 161 -33.10 4.93 18.51
CA ASP A 161 -32.69 6.32 18.69
C ASP A 161 -32.00 6.60 20.04
N ALA A 162 -30.76 7.06 19.97
CA ALA A 162 -30.13 7.83 21.03
C ALA A 162 -30.03 9.29 20.57
N HIS A 163 -30.72 10.17 21.30
CA HIS A 163 -30.72 11.61 21.08
C HIS A 163 -29.30 12.19 20.98
N VAL A 164 -28.87 12.52 19.77
CA VAL A 164 -27.71 13.38 19.52
C VAL A 164 -28.26 14.78 19.21
N SER A 165 -27.95 15.73 20.09
CA SER A 165 -28.27 17.15 19.93
C SER A 165 -27.60 17.72 18.68
N ASP A 166 -28.38 18.49 17.92
CA ASP A 166 -27.97 19.22 16.71
C ASP A 166 -26.69 20.04 16.91
N ALA A 167 -25.59 19.54 16.35
CA ALA A 167 -24.44 20.34 15.95
C ALA A 167 -24.29 20.19 14.42
N HIS A 168 -25.25 20.75 13.69
CA HIS A 168 -25.18 20.82 12.24
C HIS A 168 -24.00 21.67 11.77
N ALA A 169 -23.21 21.08 10.88
CA ALA A 169 -22.55 21.72 9.75
C ALA A 169 -21.50 22.80 10.08
N ALA A 170 -20.31 22.34 10.46
CA ALA A 170 -19.07 22.94 9.97
C ALA A 170 -18.38 21.90 9.09
N GLY A 171 -18.81 21.81 7.83
CA GLY A 171 -18.07 21.12 6.78
C GLY A 171 -16.76 21.86 6.53
N GLY A 172 -15.78 21.65 7.41
CA GLY A 172 -14.44 22.17 7.24
C GLY A 172 -13.81 21.49 6.03
N THR A 173 -13.82 22.15 4.89
CA THR A 173 -12.91 21.80 3.79
C THR A 173 -11.51 21.92 4.36
N VAL A 174 -10.82 20.80 4.55
CA VAL A 174 -9.37 20.82 4.79
C VAL A 174 -8.75 21.32 3.51
N THR A 175 -8.56 22.64 3.39
CA THR A 175 -7.77 23.22 2.33
C THR A 175 -6.33 22.85 2.63
N LEU A 176 -5.84 21.81 1.98
CA LEU A 176 -4.42 21.51 2.00
C LEU A 176 -3.73 22.71 1.38
N ALA A 177 -2.97 23.43 2.20
CA ALA A 177 -2.22 24.60 1.79
C ALA A 177 -1.47 24.25 0.50
N THR A 178 -1.78 24.96 -0.58
CA THR A 178 -0.95 24.98 -1.77
C THR A 178 0.32 25.70 -1.36
N ASP A 179 1.27 24.93 -0.85
CA ASP A 179 2.58 25.47 -0.51
C ASP A 179 3.12 26.15 -1.77
N SER A 180 3.65 27.36 -1.59
CA SER A 180 4.20 28.24 -2.64
C SER A 180 5.42 27.66 -3.37
N GLY A 181 5.77 26.39 -3.10
CA GLY A 181 6.77 25.62 -3.83
C GLY A 181 6.24 25.21 -5.22
N THR A 182 7.12 25.31 -6.22
CA THR A 182 6.80 25.16 -7.65
C THR A 182 6.41 23.74 -8.11
N GLY A 183 5.98 22.84 -7.21
CA GLY A 183 5.67 21.45 -7.56
C GLY A 183 4.46 20.89 -6.82
N VAL A 184 3.84 19.85 -7.42
CA VAL A 184 2.64 19.22 -6.88
C VAL A 184 3.02 18.36 -5.67
N ARG A 185 2.45 18.67 -4.49
CA ARG A 185 2.64 17.87 -3.28
C ARG A 185 2.08 16.47 -3.46
N ALA A 186 2.83 15.47 -2.99
CA ALA A 186 2.41 14.08 -2.99
C ALA A 186 3.00 13.34 -1.79
N TYR A 187 2.46 12.18 -1.47
CA TYR A 187 3.09 11.26 -0.53
C TYR A 187 2.94 9.82 -0.99
N PHE A 188 3.96 9.02 -0.76
CA PHE A 188 3.78 7.58 -0.74
C PHE A 188 3.19 7.13 0.58
N TYR A 189 2.27 6.17 0.51
CA TYR A 189 1.66 5.51 1.65
C TYR A 189 1.91 4.00 1.55
N SER A 190 2.21 3.35 2.67
CA SER A 190 2.17 1.89 2.82
C SER A 190 1.49 1.54 4.14
N VAL A 191 0.67 0.52 4.10
CA VAL A 191 0.16 -0.17 5.29
C VAL A 191 0.62 -1.62 5.23
N LEU A 192 1.31 -2.02 6.29
CA LEU A 192 1.72 -3.39 6.53
C LEU A 192 0.72 -4.04 7.48
N VAL A 193 0.22 -5.20 7.10
CA VAL A 193 -0.67 -6.02 7.92
C VAL A 193 0.01 -7.34 8.18
N TRP A 194 0.21 -7.68 9.45
CA TRP A 194 0.67 -8.99 9.87
C TRP A 194 -0.44 -9.72 10.64
N LEU A 195 -0.70 -10.97 10.25
CA LEU A 195 -1.66 -11.87 10.89
C LEU A 195 -0.94 -13.10 11.41
N ALA A 196 -1.27 -13.54 12.62
CA ALA A 196 -0.82 -14.83 13.13
C ALA A 196 -1.53 -16.01 12.43
N SER A 197 -2.79 -15.82 12.04
CA SER A 197 -3.62 -16.80 11.33
C SER A 197 -4.70 -16.09 10.51
N ALA A 198 -5.40 -16.85 9.65
CA ALA A 198 -6.46 -16.33 8.79
C ALA A 198 -7.60 -15.60 9.53
N ASP A 199 -7.92 -16.06 10.73
CA ASP A 199 -9.02 -15.56 11.55
C ASP A 199 -8.51 -14.83 12.81
N ASP A 200 -7.25 -14.39 12.79
CA ASP A 200 -6.68 -13.54 13.83
C ASP A 200 -7.57 -12.29 14.02
N PRO A 201 -8.19 -12.13 15.22
CA PRO A 201 -9.13 -11.04 15.47
C PRO A 201 -8.42 -9.71 15.68
N ARG A 202 -7.09 -9.71 15.84
CA ARG A 202 -6.29 -8.52 16.12
C ARG A 202 -5.02 -8.51 15.26
N PRO A 203 -5.14 -8.31 13.93
CA PRO A 203 -3.99 -8.07 13.06
C PRO A 203 -3.11 -6.94 13.61
N LEU A 204 -1.80 -7.07 13.43
CA LEU A 204 -0.89 -5.95 13.61
C LEU A 204 -0.93 -5.10 12.34
N ILE A 205 -1.35 -3.85 12.47
CA ILE A 205 -1.49 -2.92 11.35
C ILE A 205 -0.54 -1.75 11.60
N ALA A 206 0.35 -1.49 10.64
CA ALA A 206 1.36 -0.45 10.75
C ALA A 206 1.44 0.38 9.47
N GLU A 207 1.35 1.70 9.61
CA GLU A 207 1.30 2.62 8.48
C GLU A 207 2.59 3.43 8.33
N GLY A 208 2.91 3.83 7.11
CA GLY A 208 4.03 4.70 6.82
C GLY A 208 3.69 5.68 5.71
N ILE A 209 3.96 6.97 5.97
CA ILE A 209 3.75 8.06 5.04
C ILE A 209 5.10 8.67 4.71
N TRP A 210 5.37 8.92 3.43
CA TRP A 210 6.59 9.57 2.96
C TRP A 210 6.23 10.73 2.05
N TRP A 211 6.40 11.95 2.57
CA TRP A 211 6.06 13.18 1.88
C TRP A 211 7.14 13.64 0.92
N GLY A 212 6.69 14.28 -0.15
CA GLY A 212 7.54 14.81 -1.20
C GLY A 212 6.78 15.66 -2.20
N THR A 213 7.43 15.92 -3.33
CA THR A 213 6.91 16.73 -4.43
C THR A 213 7.12 15.99 -5.75
N LEU A 214 6.16 16.08 -6.67
CA LEU A 214 6.31 15.51 -7.99
C LEU A 214 7.18 16.39 -8.89
N LEU A 215 8.16 15.75 -9.54
CA LEU A 215 9.00 16.33 -10.58
C LEU A 215 8.21 16.43 -11.90
N PRO A 216 8.53 17.42 -12.75
CA PRO A 216 7.84 17.61 -14.02
C PRO A 216 8.18 16.53 -15.07
N ALA A 217 9.27 15.79 -14.86
CA ALA A 217 9.74 14.71 -15.72
C ALA A 217 10.50 13.65 -14.90
N PRO A 218 10.55 12.38 -15.36
CA PRO A 218 11.32 11.32 -14.72
C PRO A 218 12.82 11.66 -14.61
N GLN A 219 13.42 11.33 -13.47
CA GLN A 219 14.86 11.41 -13.20
C GLN A 219 15.29 10.15 -12.45
N GLY A 220 16.45 9.59 -12.80
CA GLY A 220 16.96 8.35 -12.20
C GLY A 220 16.39 7.06 -12.79
N GLU A 221 17.13 5.97 -12.59
CA GLU A 221 16.82 4.63 -13.14
C GLU A 221 16.54 3.58 -12.04
N GLY A 222 16.75 3.94 -10.78
CA GLY A 222 16.52 3.04 -9.65
C GLY A 222 15.05 2.93 -9.25
N GLY A 223 14.76 2.00 -8.34
CA GLY A 223 13.43 1.88 -7.77
C GLY A 223 12.41 1.23 -8.72
N PHE A 224 11.13 1.60 -8.56
CA PHE A 224 10.01 1.13 -9.38
C PHE A 224 8.79 2.07 -9.28
N GLY A 225 7.80 1.90 -10.15
CA GLY A 225 6.58 2.71 -10.11
C GLY A 225 6.86 4.20 -10.30
N TYR A 226 6.40 5.02 -9.36
CA TYR A 226 6.52 6.48 -9.45
C TYR A 226 7.83 7.04 -8.88
N ASP A 227 8.79 6.19 -8.49
CA ASP A 227 10.08 6.64 -7.94
C ASP A 227 10.79 7.70 -8.80
N PRO A 228 10.84 7.59 -10.15
CA PRO A 228 11.54 8.56 -10.99
C PRO A 228 10.97 9.98 -10.95
N ILE A 229 9.72 10.16 -10.52
CA ILE A 229 9.09 11.48 -10.45
C ILE A 229 8.84 11.96 -9.02
N PHE A 230 9.17 11.16 -8.01
CA PHE A 230 8.91 11.52 -6.62
C PHE A 230 10.18 12.06 -5.99
N ARG A 231 10.23 13.36 -5.69
CA ARG A 231 11.31 13.98 -4.92
C ARG A 231 10.93 14.04 -3.43
N PRO A 232 11.60 13.29 -2.56
CA PRO A 232 11.32 13.31 -1.12
C PRO A 232 11.63 14.67 -0.47
N ASP A 233 10.93 15.00 0.60
CA ASP A 233 11.25 16.19 1.39
C ASP A 233 12.67 16.10 1.97
N GLY A 234 13.44 17.18 1.83
CA GLY A 234 14.85 17.24 2.25
C GLY A 234 15.85 16.65 1.26
N PHE A 235 15.41 16.30 0.06
CA PHE A 235 16.27 15.79 -1.02
C PHE A 235 16.09 16.62 -2.30
N ASP A 236 17.18 16.79 -3.04
CA ASP A 236 17.18 17.50 -4.33
C ASP A 236 16.97 16.58 -5.54
N CYS A 237 17.02 15.26 -5.32
CA CYS A 237 16.91 14.22 -6.34
C CYS A 237 15.65 13.36 -6.18
N SER A 238 15.29 12.61 -7.22
CA SER A 238 14.16 11.67 -7.15
C SER A 238 14.47 10.48 -6.25
N SER A 239 13.44 9.76 -5.79
CA SER A 239 13.65 8.51 -5.05
C SER A 239 14.26 7.39 -5.90
N ALA A 240 14.23 7.51 -7.24
CA ALA A 240 14.93 6.60 -8.15
C ALA A 240 16.44 6.86 -8.22
N GLU A 241 16.92 8.03 -7.78
CA GLU A 241 18.34 8.35 -7.70
C GLU A 241 18.96 7.97 -6.34
N LEU A 242 18.12 7.66 -5.35
CA LEU A 242 18.58 7.15 -4.07
C LEU A 242 19.12 5.73 -4.20
N THR A 243 20.21 5.44 -3.51
CA THR A 243 20.65 4.04 -3.35
C THR A 243 19.57 3.23 -2.62
N PRO A 244 19.49 1.90 -2.85
CA PRO A 244 18.55 1.05 -2.12
C PRO A 244 18.66 1.22 -0.61
N THR A 245 19.88 1.37 -0.08
CA THR A 245 20.11 1.59 1.36
C THR A 245 19.54 2.91 1.85
N GLN A 246 19.76 4.02 1.13
CA GLN A 246 19.21 5.33 1.50
C GLN A 246 17.67 5.29 1.47
N LYS A 247 17.09 4.77 0.39
CA LYS A 247 15.62 4.65 0.25
C LYS A 247 15.04 3.79 1.38
N ASN A 248 15.67 2.65 1.67
CA ASN A 248 15.24 1.73 2.72
C ASN A 248 15.39 2.28 4.14
N ALA A 249 16.01 3.45 4.33
CA ALA A 249 16.12 4.12 5.62
C ALA A 249 15.03 5.19 5.86
N ILE A 250 14.35 5.67 4.82
CA ILE A 250 13.44 6.83 4.94
C ILE A 250 12.06 6.63 4.32
N SER A 251 11.88 5.61 3.47
CA SER A 251 10.67 5.40 2.69
C SER A 251 9.43 5.13 3.54
N HIS A 252 8.26 5.27 2.92
CA HIS A 252 6.97 4.90 3.47
C HIS A 252 6.97 3.45 4.02
N ARG A 253 7.53 2.50 3.27
CA ARG A 253 7.62 1.10 3.69
C ARG A 253 8.58 0.90 4.87
N HIS A 254 9.71 1.61 4.91
CA HIS A 254 10.58 1.60 6.09
C HIS A 254 9.85 2.12 7.34
N ARG A 255 9.18 3.26 7.21
CA ARG A 255 8.41 3.89 8.30
C ARG A 255 7.28 2.99 8.80
N ALA A 256 6.61 2.26 7.91
CA ALA A 256 5.62 1.26 8.28
C ALA A 256 6.28 0.07 9.00
N MET A 257 7.42 -0.41 8.49
CA MET A 257 8.15 -1.54 9.07
C MET A 257 8.70 -1.24 10.47
N VAL A 258 9.22 -0.04 10.73
CA VAL A 258 9.66 0.35 12.08
C VAL A 258 8.50 0.26 13.08
N ARG A 259 7.31 0.72 12.68
CA ARG A 259 6.11 0.63 13.53
C ARG A 259 5.64 -0.81 13.70
N LEU A 260 5.66 -1.61 12.63
CA LEU A 260 5.32 -3.03 12.71
C LEU A 260 6.25 -3.78 13.66
N GLN A 261 7.55 -3.48 13.62
CA GLN A 261 8.52 -4.08 14.53
C GLN A 261 8.22 -3.73 15.99
N ALA A 262 7.87 -2.48 16.29
CA ALA A 262 7.47 -2.09 17.64
C ALA A 262 6.22 -2.86 18.11
N LEU A 263 5.21 -3.03 17.25
CA LEU A 263 4.03 -3.82 17.56
C LEU A 263 4.36 -5.30 17.80
N LEU A 264 5.25 -5.89 16.99
CA LEU A 264 5.70 -7.26 17.17
C LEU A 264 6.43 -7.45 18.50
N ASP A 265 7.26 -6.49 18.91
CA ASP A 265 7.99 -6.55 20.17
C ASP A 265 7.06 -6.39 21.38
N GLU A 266 6.04 -5.54 21.28
CA GLU A 266 4.99 -5.41 22.30
C GLU A 266 4.26 -6.75 22.52
N VAL A 267 3.90 -7.43 21.43
CA VAL A 267 3.24 -8.75 21.50
C VAL A 267 4.17 -9.83 22.03
N ALA A 268 5.44 -9.83 21.62
CA ALA A 268 6.43 -10.79 22.13
C ALA A 268 6.65 -10.61 23.64
N ALA A 269 6.76 -9.36 24.11
CA ALA A 269 6.90 -9.03 25.53
C ALA A 269 5.67 -9.43 26.36
N GLY A 270 4.48 -9.39 25.76
CA GLY A 270 3.21 -9.81 26.37
C GLY A 270 3.01 -11.33 26.51
N GLY A 271 3.94 -12.17 26.03
CA GLY A 271 3.93 -13.62 26.29
C GLY A 271 3.81 -14.53 25.07
N LEU A 272 4.12 -14.07 23.85
CA LEU A 272 4.25 -14.96 22.68
C LEU A 272 5.61 -15.69 22.65
N ALA A 273 6.04 -16.24 23.79
CA ALA A 273 7.08 -17.26 23.81
C ALA A 273 6.44 -18.60 23.44
N ALA A 274 6.56 -18.96 22.15
CA ALA A 274 6.38 -20.30 21.61
C ALA A 274 5.22 -21.13 22.21
N ALA A 275 4.01 -20.99 21.68
CA ALA A 275 3.01 -22.07 21.70
C ALA A 275 3.52 -23.22 20.80
N GLY A 276 4.51 -23.94 21.33
CA GLY A 276 5.20 -25.06 20.71
C GLY A 276 5.46 -26.10 21.78
N THR A 277 4.41 -26.57 22.44
CA THR A 277 4.46 -27.84 23.17
C THR A 277 3.14 -28.54 22.95
N ALA A 278 3.25 -29.76 22.43
CA ALA A 278 2.16 -30.58 21.96
C ALA A 278 1.02 -30.68 22.98
N CYS A 279 -0.19 -30.32 22.56
CA CYS A 279 -1.40 -30.81 23.21
C CYS A 279 -1.53 -32.29 22.83
N SER A 280 -0.92 -33.18 23.60
CA SER A 280 -1.20 -34.61 23.54
C SER A 280 -2.60 -34.83 24.11
N VAL A 281 -3.59 -34.93 23.21
CA VAL A 281 -4.92 -35.42 23.57
C VAL A 281 -4.77 -36.89 23.97
N HIS A 282 -4.72 -37.16 25.27
CA HIS A 282 -4.95 -38.50 25.80
C HIS A 282 -6.41 -38.87 25.51
N ARG A 283 -6.62 -39.82 24.60
CA ARG A 283 -7.84 -40.63 24.58
C ARG A 283 -7.69 -41.69 25.65
N GLY A 284 -8.48 -41.56 26.72
CA GLY A 284 -8.93 -42.68 27.54
C GLY A 284 -10.25 -43.22 27.01
#